data_AF-A0A962X8R1-F1
#
_entry.id   AF-A0A962X8R1-F1
#
_cell.length_a   1.000
_cell.length_b   1.000
_cell.length_c   1.000
_cell.angle_alpha   90.00
_cell.angle_beta   90.00
_cell.angle_gamma   90.00
#
_symmetry.space_group_name_H-M   'P 1'
#
loop_
_entity.id
_entity.type
_entity.pdbx_description
1 polymer ?
#
loop_
_entity_poly.entity_id
_entity_poly.type
_entity_poly.pdbx_seq_one_letter_code
_entity_poly.pdbx_strand_id
1 'polypeptide(L)'
;SGLQAALAEIDTDGEIVFSVFQSFHERASVRRPYWKALCDWLQERLFPERALPNGELSIARRCPSFLEQQVDSLELELLGRHDAEEKWPEGNEIMRYLSGIDPNRRYSHLNIIYRPVRCAPFVAAHLSLNNITPTEPLIYELRLLRAFDRDWFDNVYAIALTLGLAGKTVES
;
A
#
# COMPACT_ATOMS: atom_id res chain seq x y z
N SER A 1 0.91 -21.26 12.13
CA SER A 1 1.79 -22.22 12.83
C SER A 1 2.38 -23.32 11.95
N GLY A 2 2.01 -23.52 10.67
CA GLY A 2 2.56 -24.63 9.85
C GLY A 2 3.92 -24.37 9.18
N LEU A 3 4.17 -23.15 8.69
CA LEU A 3 5.39 -22.84 7.93
C LEU A 3 6.63 -22.81 8.84
N GLN A 4 6.55 -22.16 10.00
CA GLN A 4 7.68 -22.01 10.93
C GLN A 4 8.19 -23.36 11.48
N ALA A 5 7.27 -24.28 11.79
CA ALA A 5 7.60 -25.63 12.24
C ALA A 5 8.27 -26.46 11.13
N ALA A 6 7.74 -26.40 9.90
CA ALA A 6 8.33 -27.07 8.75
C ALA A 6 9.73 -26.52 8.38
N LEU A 7 9.99 -25.24 8.67
CA LEU A 7 11.27 -24.59 8.41
C LEU A 7 12.32 -24.89 9.49
N ALA A 8 11.91 -25.01 10.75
CA ALA A 8 12.80 -25.36 11.87
C ALA A 8 13.35 -26.81 11.77
N GLU A 9 12.67 -27.70 11.05
CA GLU A 9 13.13 -29.08 10.82
C GLU A 9 14.29 -29.18 9.80
N ILE A 10 14.50 -28.15 8.97
CA ILE A 10 15.51 -28.15 7.89
C ILE A 10 16.75 -27.33 8.28
N ASP A 11 16.58 -26.34 9.17
CA ASP A 11 17.63 -25.40 9.55
C ASP A 11 17.46 -24.98 11.01
N THR A 12 18.39 -25.43 11.86
CA THR A 12 18.26 -25.46 13.32
C THR A 12 18.02 -24.08 13.96
N ASP A 13 18.37 -22.98 13.27
CA ASP A 13 18.17 -21.59 13.70
C ASP A 13 17.41 -20.71 12.68
N GLY A 14 16.92 -21.30 11.57
CA GLY A 14 16.19 -20.59 10.51
C GLY A 14 17.01 -19.54 9.74
N GLU A 15 18.33 -19.54 9.83
CA GLU A 15 19.25 -18.61 9.16
C GLU A 15 19.19 -18.67 7.64
N ILE A 16 19.16 -19.87 7.06
CA ILE A 16 19.02 -20.11 5.62
C ILE A 16 17.70 -19.50 5.15
N VAL A 17 16.61 -19.77 5.86
CA VAL A 17 15.28 -19.24 5.50
C VAL A 17 15.25 -17.73 5.61
N PHE A 18 15.78 -17.18 6.70
CA PHE A 18 15.86 -15.75 6.92
C PHE A 18 16.73 -15.06 5.86
N SER A 19 17.87 -15.65 5.48
CA SER A 19 18.74 -15.10 4.42
C SER A 19 18.06 -15.11 3.04
N VAL A 20 17.29 -16.16 2.71
CA VAL A 20 16.46 -16.21 1.50
C VAL A 20 15.38 -15.13 1.55
N PHE A 21 14.72 -14.97 2.71
CA PHE A 21 13.71 -13.93 2.92
C PHE A 21 14.31 -12.52 2.77
N GLN A 22 15.47 -12.24 3.36
CA GLN A 22 16.16 -10.95 3.21
C GLN A 22 16.53 -10.68 1.75
N SER A 23 17.08 -11.68 1.07
CA SER A 23 17.40 -11.58 -0.36
C SER A 23 16.14 -11.31 -1.20
N PHE A 24 15.00 -11.90 -0.84
CA PHE A 24 13.72 -11.59 -1.48
C PHE A 24 13.28 -10.15 -1.17
N HIS A 25 13.32 -9.76 0.11
CA HIS A 25 12.93 -8.43 0.58
C HIS A 25 13.68 -7.34 -0.19
N GLU A 26 15.02 -7.41 -0.25
CA GLU A 26 15.84 -6.44 -0.98
C GLU A 26 15.45 -6.32 -2.45
N ARG A 27 15.29 -7.46 -3.15
CA ARG A 27 14.91 -7.48 -4.57
C ARG A 27 13.49 -6.97 -4.81
N ALA A 28 12.55 -7.32 -3.94
CA ALA A 28 11.14 -6.94 -4.07
C ALA A 28 10.95 -5.44 -3.82
N SER A 29 11.60 -4.92 -2.78
CA SER A 29 11.57 -3.51 -2.39
C SER A 29 12.17 -2.56 -3.44
N VAL A 30 13.17 -3.01 -4.21
CA VAL A 30 13.69 -2.25 -5.37
C VAL A 30 12.68 -2.20 -6.52
N ARG A 31 11.86 -3.24 -6.69
CA ARG A 31 10.93 -3.33 -7.83
C ARG A 31 9.64 -2.55 -7.61
N ARG A 32 9.08 -2.55 -6.40
CA ARG A 32 7.86 -1.80 -6.07
C ARG A 32 7.92 -1.26 -4.64
N PRO A 33 7.58 0.02 -4.40
CA PRO A 33 7.66 0.63 -3.07
C PRO A 33 6.84 -0.11 -2.00
N TYR A 34 5.63 -0.57 -2.34
CA TYR A 34 4.74 -1.25 -1.39
C TYR A 34 5.29 -2.58 -0.85
N TRP A 35 6.32 -3.17 -1.48
CA TRP A 35 6.94 -4.41 -0.97
C TRP A 35 7.68 -4.21 0.33
N LYS A 36 8.20 -3.01 0.61
CA LYS A 36 8.91 -2.73 1.86
C LYS A 36 8.02 -2.97 3.07
N ALA A 37 6.89 -2.28 3.15
CA ALA A 37 5.96 -2.45 4.26
C ALA A 37 5.34 -3.84 4.35
N LEU A 38 5.08 -4.51 3.21
CA LEU A 38 4.63 -5.90 3.19
C LEU A 38 5.70 -6.85 3.74
N CYS A 39 6.96 -6.65 3.37
CA CYS A 39 8.06 -7.47 3.86
C CYS A 39 8.33 -7.19 5.34
N ASP A 40 8.30 -5.93 5.79
CA ASP A 40 8.37 -5.58 7.21
C ASP A 40 7.27 -6.31 8.00
N TRP A 41 6.03 -6.27 7.49
CA TRP A 41 4.89 -6.95 8.11
C TRP A 41 5.04 -8.49 8.12
N LEU A 42 5.54 -9.08 7.03
CA LEU A 42 5.82 -10.51 6.97
C LEU A 42 6.96 -10.91 7.90
N GLN A 43 8.01 -10.08 8.00
CA GLN A 43 9.16 -10.31 8.86
C GLN A 43 8.76 -10.33 10.33
N GLU A 44 7.94 -9.36 10.77
CA GLU A 44 7.39 -9.34 12.14
C GLU A 44 6.59 -10.60 12.49
N ARG A 45 5.93 -11.23 11.50
CA ARG A 45 5.12 -12.45 11.72
C ARG A 45 5.90 -13.74 11.62
N LEU A 46 6.88 -13.82 10.73
CA LEU A 46 7.65 -15.04 10.49
C LEU A 46 8.91 -15.12 11.37
N PHE A 47 9.47 -13.96 11.74
CA PHE A 47 10.74 -13.82 12.46
C PHE A 47 10.63 -12.73 13.56
N PRO A 48 9.80 -12.92 14.59
CA PRO A 48 9.52 -11.90 15.60
C PRO A 48 10.78 -11.39 16.33
N GLU A 49 11.76 -12.27 16.59
CA GLU A 49 13.04 -11.92 17.23
C GLU A 49 13.99 -11.10 16.33
N ARG A 50 13.64 -10.94 15.04
CA ARG A 50 14.46 -10.23 14.04
C ARG A 50 13.72 -9.03 13.46
N ALA A 51 12.73 -8.48 14.15
CA ALA A 51 11.97 -7.31 13.67
C ALA A 51 12.90 -6.11 13.39
N LEU A 52 12.60 -5.34 12.33
CA LEU A 52 13.37 -4.16 11.96
C LEU A 52 12.90 -2.94 12.76
N PRO A 53 13.71 -2.40 13.69
CA PRO A 53 13.27 -1.29 14.54
C PRO A 53 12.95 0.00 13.77
N ASN A 54 13.52 0.16 12.57
CA ASN A 54 13.36 1.34 11.71
C ASN A 54 12.76 1.01 10.33
N GLY A 55 12.03 -0.11 10.19
CA GLY A 55 11.27 -0.41 8.97
C GLY A 55 10.19 0.66 8.68
N GLU A 56 9.70 0.72 7.44
CA GLU A 56 8.60 1.63 7.05
C GLU A 56 7.36 1.38 7.91
N LEU A 57 7.10 0.13 8.28
CA LEU A 57 5.97 -0.23 9.15
C LEU A 57 6.14 0.30 10.59
N SER A 58 7.36 0.26 11.14
CA SER A 58 7.68 0.82 12.46
C SER A 58 7.54 2.35 12.46
N ILE A 59 8.00 3.01 11.40
CA ILE A 59 7.83 4.46 11.20
C ILE A 59 6.35 4.81 11.16
N ALA A 60 5.55 4.07 10.39
CA ALA A 60 4.11 4.30 10.26
C ALA A 60 3.36 4.22 11.59
N ARG A 61 3.74 3.28 12.47
CA ARG A 61 3.14 3.15 13.81
C ARG A 61 3.55 4.29 14.75
N ARG A 62 4.79 4.77 14.66
CA ARG A 62 5.33 5.81 15.54
C ARG A 62 4.96 7.23 15.11
N CYS A 63 4.88 7.46 13.80
CA CYS A 63 4.68 8.78 13.20
C CYS A 63 3.83 8.66 11.92
N PRO A 64 2.54 8.30 12.01
CA PRO A 64 1.68 8.16 10.84
C PRO A 64 1.54 9.47 10.05
N SER A 65 1.55 10.62 10.75
CA SER A 65 1.47 11.94 10.15
C SER A 65 2.61 12.25 9.19
N PHE A 66 3.81 11.68 9.39
CA PHE A 66 4.93 11.84 8.46
C PHE A 66 4.66 11.19 7.09
N LEU A 67 3.97 10.05 7.08
CA LEU A 67 3.55 9.39 5.84
C LEU A 67 2.35 10.12 5.22
N GLU A 68 1.42 10.62 6.04
CA GLU A 68 0.30 11.43 5.55
C GLU A 68 0.75 12.72 4.86
N GLN A 69 1.79 13.39 5.38
CA GLN A 69 2.39 14.57 4.73
C GLN A 69 3.04 14.26 3.38
N GLN A 70 3.56 13.04 3.18
CA GLN A 70 4.08 12.60 1.89
C GLN A 70 2.96 12.45 0.85
N VAL A 71 1.77 12.02 1.26
CA VAL A 71 0.59 12.01 0.37
C VAL A 71 0.28 13.42 -0.12
N ASP A 72 0.29 14.41 0.77
CA ASP A 72 -0.02 15.79 0.41
C ASP A 72 1.03 16.36 -0.56
N SER A 73 2.31 16.01 -0.36
CA SER A 73 3.39 16.37 -1.29
C SER A 73 3.20 15.73 -2.66
N LEU A 74 2.90 14.42 -2.71
CA LEU A 74 2.62 13.70 -3.95
C LEU A 74 1.39 14.25 -4.69
N GLU A 75 0.42 14.80 -3.96
CA GLU A 75 -0.78 15.40 -4.55
C GLU A 75 -0.45 16.73 -5.24
N LEU A 76 0.43 17.52 -4.65
CA LEU A 76 0.95 18.73 -5.29
C LEU A 76 1.72 18.37 -6.57
N GLU A 77 2.51 17.30 -6.56
CA GLU A 77 3.19 16.84 -7.76
C GLU A 77 2.22 16.32 -8.83
N LEU A 78 1.19 15.57 -8.45
CA LEU A 78 0.11 15.15 -9.36
C LEU A 78 -0.49 16.38 -10.04
N LEU A 79 -0.84 17.41 -9.26
CA LEU A 79 -1.38 18.66 -9.79
C LEU A 79 -0.38 19.41 -10.67
N GLY A 80 0.92 19.33 -10.38
CA GLY A 80 1.97 19.93 -11.21
C GLY A 80 2.23 19.18 -12.53
N ARG A 81 1.87 17.90 -12.61
CA ARG A 81 2.04 17.07 -13.82
C ARG A 81 0.88 17.18 -14.81
N HIS A 82 -0.30 17.60 -14.37
CA HIS A 82 -1.52 17.58 -15.17
C HIS A 82 -2.12 18.97 -15.37
N ASP A 83 -2.40 19.29 -16.63
CA ASP A 83 -2.96 20.58 -17.02
C ASP A 83 -4.46 20.67 -16.71
N ALA A 84 -4.98 21.90 -16.59
CA ALA A 84 -6.41 22.14 -16.34
C ALA A 84 -7.32 21.64 -17.47
N GLU A 85 -6.80 21.50 -18.69
CA GLU A 85 -7.52 21.03 -19.88
C GLU A 85 -7.37 19.53 -20.13
N GLU A 86 -6.56 18.83 -19.33
CA GLU A 86 -6.39 17.39 -19.49
C GLU A 86 -7.67 16.65 -19.12
N LYS A 87 -8.01 15.62 -19.89
CA LYS A 87 -9.19 14.81 -19.61
C LYS A 87 -8.87 13.78 -18.55
N TRP A 88 -9.40 13.99 -17.34
CA TRP A 88 -9.27 13.05 -16.24
C TRP A 88 -10.15 11.81 -16.51
N PRO A 89 -9.63 10.59 -16.28
CA PRO A 89 -10.40 9.36 -16.46
C PRO A 89 -11.54 9.28 -15.43
N GLU A 90 -12.68 8.76 -15.89
CA GLU A 90 -13.79 8.41 -15.03
C GLU A 90 -13.43 7.17 -14.17
N GLY A 91 -14.17 6.97 -13.07
CA GLY A 91 -14.00 5.79 -12.24
C GLY A 91 -15.25 5.51 -11.42
N ASN A 92 -16.34 5.15 -12.09
CA ASN A 92 -17.64 4.95 -11.45
C ASN A 92 -17.58 3.81 -10.43
N GLU A 93 -16.84 2.73 -10.73
CA GLU A 93 -16.64 1.63 -9.79
C GLU A 93 -15.81 2.08 -8.58
N ILE A 94 -14.74 2.87 -8.78
CA ILE A 94 -13.97 3.46 -7.66
C ILE A 94 -14.87 4.23 -6.70
N MET A 95 -15.79 5.03 -7.24
CA MET A 95 -16.67 5.87 -6.43
C MET A 95 -17.58 5.05 -5.49
N ARG A 96 -17.86 3.78 -5.81
CA ARG A 96 -18.70 2.88 -4.99
C ARG A 96 -17.98 2.39 -3.73
N TYR A 97 -16.65 2.42 -3.71
CA TYR A 97 -15.83 1.94 -2.60
C TYR A 97 -15.36 3.06 -1.65
N LEU A 98 -15.77 4.31 -1.88
CA LEU A 98 -15.31 5.44 -1.07
C LEU A 98 -15.72 5.36 0.40
N SER A 99 -16.82 4.67 0.74
CA SER A 99 -17.21 4.47 2.13
C SER A 99 -16.19 3.65 2.93
N GLY A 100 -15.40 2.82 2.25
CA GLY A 100 -14.36 1.98 2.85
C GLY A 100 -13.04 2.69 3.14
N ILE A 101 -12.83 3.91 2.62
CA ILE A 101 -11.60 4.68 2.83
C ILE A 101 -11.81 5.84 3.80
N ASP A 102 -10.71 6.37 4.34
CA ASP A 102 -10.67 7.51 5.25
C ASP A 102 -11.46 8.71 4.69
N PRO A 103 -12.37 9.34 5.47
CA PRO A 103 -13.16 10.48 5.03
C PRO A 103 -12.36 11.64 4.41
N ASN A 104 -11.17 11.93 4.93
CA ASN A 104 -10.29 12.99 4.42
C ASN A 104 -9.70 12.62 3.05
N ARG A 105 -9.53 11.31 2.77
CA ARG A 105 -9.01 10.78 1.49
C ARG A 105 -10.11 10.47 0.47
N ARG A 106 -11.37 10.83 0.75
CA ARG A 106 -12.49 10.75 -0.21
C ARG A 106 -12.58 11.96 -1.15
N TYR A 107 -11.81 13.01 -0.84
CA TYR A 107 -11.76 14.25 -1.62
C TYR A 107 -13.14 14.85 -1.92
N SER A 108 -14.05 14.79 -0.95
CA SER A 108 -15.44 15.23 -1.11
C SER A 108 -15.60 16.72 -1.39
N HIS A 109 -14.56 17.52 -1.10
CA HIS A 109 -14.52 18.95 -1.37
C HIS A 109 -14.18 19.28 -2.84
N LEU A 110 -13.69 18.30 -3.62
CA LEU A 110 -13.33 18.48 -5.03
C LEU A 110 -14.49 18.16 -5.97
N ASN A 111 -14.42 18.70 -7.18
CA ASN A 111 -15.30 18.30 -8.28
C ASN A 111 -15.16 16.78 -8.54
N ILE A 112 -16.29 16.12 -8.83
CA ILE A 112 -16.36 14.68 -9.02
C ILE A 112 -15.39 14.15 -10.09
N ILE A 113 -15.07 14.95 -11.11
CA ILE A 113 -14.15 14.54 -12.19
C ILE A 113 -12.73 14.27 -11.71
N TYR A 114 -12.30 14.88 -10.61
CA TYR A 114 -10.93 14.78 -10.08
C TYR A 114 -10.77 13.68 -9.02
N ARG A 115 -11.89 13.18 -8.51
CA ARG A 115 -11.91 12.27 -7.36
C ARG A 115 -11.47 10.85 -7.70
N PRO A 116 -11.86 10.24 -8.85
CA PRO A 116 -11.45 8.88 -9.18
C PRO A 116 -9.94 8.67 -9.10
N VAL A 117 -9.15 9.50 -9.78
CA VAL A 117 -7.68 9.41 -9.80
C VAL A 117 -7.09 9.51 -8.39
N ARG A 118 -7.55 10.49 -7.59
CA ARG A 118 -7.07 10.69 -6.22
C ARG A 118 -7.45 9.56 -5.27
N CYS A 119 -8.66 9.02 -5.40
CA CYS A 119 -9.19 8.00 -4.50
C CYS A 119 -8.67 6.59 -4.85
N ALA A 120 -8.33 6.34 -6.12
CA ALA A 120 -7.94 5.02 -6.63
C ALA A 120 -6.86 4.30 -5.80
N PRO A 121 -5.72 4.92 -5.44
CA PRO A 121 -4.72 4.25 -4.62
C PRO A 121 -5.24 3.87 -3.22
N PHE A 122 -6.07 4.70 -2.59
CA PHE A 122 -6.67 4.38 -1.29
C PHE A 122 -7.69 3.25 -1.39
N VAL A 123 -8.50 3.23 -2.46
CA VAL A 123 -9.44 2.14 -2.73
C VAL A 123 -8.69 0.84 -2.97
N ALA A 124 -7.62 0.85 -3.78
CA ALA A 124 -6.78 -0.33 -3.99
C ALA A 124 -6.17 -0.87 -2.69
N ALA A 125 -5.69 0.03 -1.82
CA ALA A 125 -5.18 -0.33 -0.50
C ALA A 125 -6.28 -0.93 0.38
N HIS A 126 -7.46 -0.31 0.43
CA HIS A 126 -8.62 -0.81 1.16
C HIS A 126 -9.01 -2.23 0.73
N LEU A 127 -9.10 -2.49 -0.58
CA LEU A 127 -9.44 -3.82 -1.10
C LEU A 127 -8.41 -4.86 -0.65
N SER A 128 -7.12 -4.52 -0.76
CA SER A 128 -6.01 -5.40 -0.39
C SER A 128 -5.97 -5.69 1.10
N LEU A 129 -6.15 -4.67 1.94
CA LEU A 129 -6.16 -4.79 3.40
C LEU A 129 -7.36 -5.62 3.90
N ASN A 130 -8.49 -5.59 3.20
CA ASN A 130 -9.72 -6.26 3.63
C ASN A 130 -9.99 -7.57 2.88
N ASN A 131 -9.03 -8.08 2.11
CA ASN A 131 -9.17 -9.30 1.29
C ASN A 131 -10.41 -9.26 0.38
N ILE A 132 -10.77 -8.08 -0.14
CA ILE A 132 -11.90 -7.91 -1.04
C ILE A 132 -11.43 -8.22 -2.45
N THR A 133 -12.05 -9.23 -3.09
CA THR A 133 -11.76 -9.56 -4.49
C THR A 133 -12.44 -8.53 -5.40
N PRO A 134 -11.68 -7.75 -6.21
CA PRO A 134 -12.27 -6.77 -7.09
C PRO A 134 -13.00 -7.44 -8.26
N THR A 135 -14.09 -6.82 -8.70
CA THR A 135 -14.81 -7.23 -9.92
C THR A 135 -13.98 -6.88 -11.17
N GLU A 136 -14.24 -7.53 -12.31
CA GLU A 136 -13.53 -7.22 -13.56
C GLU A 136 -13.64 -5.74 -13.98
N PRO A 137 -14.81 -5.07 -13.88
CA PRO A 137 -14.91 -3.64 -14.16
C PRO A 137 -14.01 -2.78 -13.25
N LEU A 138 -13.95 -3.10 -11.96
CA LEU A 138 -13.10 -2.39 -11.01
C LEU A 138 -11.61 -2.61 -11.29
N ILE A 139 -11.21 -3.83 -11.69
CA ILE A 139 -9.83 -4.12 -12.12
C ILE A 139 -9.47 -3.27 -13.34
N TYR A 140 -10.38 -3.14 -14.31
CA TYR A 140 -10.16 -2.31 -15.49
C TYR A 140 -9.99 -0.83 -15.13
N GLU A 141 -10.87 -0.27 -14.29
CA GLU A 141 -10.76 1.12 -13.84
C GLU A 141 -9.46 1.36 -13.07
N LEU A 142 -9.08 0.48 -12.15
CA LEU A 142 -7.82 0.60 -11.40
C LEU A 142 -6.61 0.62 -12.33
N ARG A 143 -6.61 -0.20 -13.39
CA ARG A 143 -5.54 -0.20 -14.41
C ARG A 143 -5.50 1.10 -15.21
N LEU A 144 -6.67 1.61 -15.59
CA LEU A 144 -6.79 2.88 -16.32
C LEU A 144 -6.27 4.05 -15.48
N LEU A 145 -6.71 4.14 -14.21
CA LEU A 145 -6.33 5.21 -13.29
C LEU A 145 -4.85 5.16 -12.93
N ARG A 146 -4.29 3.95 -12.79
CA ARG A 146 -2.85 3.76 -12.63
C ARG A 146 -2.05 4.11 -13.89
N ALA A 147 -2.63 3.95 -15.08
CA ALA A 147 -1.98 4.33 -16.33
C ALA A 147 -1.98 5.84 -16.56
N PHE A 148 -2.97 6.55 -16.00
CA PHE A 148 -3.07 8.01 -16.06
C PHE A 148 -1.92 8.70 -15.30
N ASP A 149 -1.73 8.36 -14.01
CA ASP A 149 -0.54 8.77 -13.26
C ASP A 149 -0.05 7.59 -12.40
N ARG A 150 1.02 6.96 -12.87
CA ARG A 150 1.63 5.81 -12.19
C ARG A 150 2.36 6.22 -10.92
N ASP A 151 2.98 7.39 -10.89
CA ASP A 151 3.80 7.84 -9.76
C ASP A 151 2.89 8.19 -8.58
N TRP A 152 1.80 8.91 -8.83
CA TRP A 152 0.74 9.12 -7.86
C TRP A 152 0.18 7.78 -7.37
N PHE A 153 -0.25 6.90 -8.29
CA PHE A 153 -0.91 5.67 -7.91
C PHE A 153 0.00 4.74 -7.10
N ASP A 154 1.20 4.42 -7.61
CA ASP A 154 2.07 3.41 -6.98
C ASP A 154 2.62 3.90 -5.63
N ASN A 155 2.95 5.20 -5.49
CA ASN A 155 3.49 5.75 -4.24
C ASN A 155 2.41 5.94 -3.17
N VAL A 156 1.25 6.50 -3.53
CA VAL A 156 0.15 6.68 -2.57
C VAL A 156 -0.45 5.34 -2.17
N TYR A 157 -0.54 4.37 -3.09
CA TYR A 157 -0.95 3.01 -2.76
C TYR A 157 0.00 2.38 -1.74
N ALA A 158 1.32 2.53 -1.93
CA ALA A 158 2.31 2.05 -0.97
C ALA A 158 2.11 2.69 0.40
N ILE A 159 2.00 4.01 0.48
CA ILE A 159 1.77 4.73 1.75
C ILE A 159 0.47 4.28 2.43
N ALA A 160 -0.64 4.23 1.69
CA ALA A 160 -1.94 3.83 2.21
C ALA A 160 -1.93 2.39 2.74
N LEU A 161 -1.25 1.49 2.01
CA LEU A 161 -1.05 0.11 2.43
C LEU A 161 -0.20 0.03 3.71
N THR A 162 0.91 0.77 3.78
CA THR A 162 1.78 0.83 4.96
C THR A 162 1.02 1.30 6.20
N LEU A 163 0.28 2.40 6.09
CA LEU A 163 -0.55 2.92 7.19
C LEU A 163 -1.61 1.91 7.63
N GLY A 164 -2.28 1.25 6.67
CA GLY A 164 -3.28 0.23 6.97
C GLY A 164 -2.70 -1.03 7.63
N LEU A 165 -1.53 -1.50 7.18
CA LEU A 165 -0.83 -2.64 7.79
C LEU A 165 -0.34 -2.30 9.19
N ALA A 166 0.13 -1.06 9.41
CA ALA A 166 0.56 -0.58 10.72
C ALA A 166 -0.56 -0.62 11.76
N GLY A 167 -1.80 -0.30 11.33
CA GLY A 167 -3.00 -0.33 12.18
C GLY A 167 -3.59 -1.73 12.41
N LYS A 168 -3.25 -2.73 11.59
CA LYS A 168 -3.61 -4.13 11.86
C LYS A 168 -2.68 -4.69 12.92
N THR A 169 -3.16 -4.80 14.16
CA THR A 169 -2.45 -5.45 15.26
C THR A 169 -1.97 -6.83 14.84
N VAL A 170 -0.72 -7.15 15.19
CA VAL A 170 -0.20 -8.51 15.12
C VAL A 170 -0.87 -9.28 16.25
N GLU A 171 -2.10 -9.75 16.02
CA GLU A 171 -2.72 -10.70 16.95
C GLU A 171 -1.79 -11.91 17.09
N SER A 172 -1.39 -12.13 18.34
CA SER A 172 -0.42 -13.12 18.81
C SER A 172 -0.99 -14.53 18.81
#